data_AF-A0A5E3WQF9-F1
#
_entry.id   AF-A0A5E3WQF9-F1
#
_cell.length_a   1.000
_cell.length_b   1.000
_cell.length_c   1.000
_cell.angle_alpha   90.00
_cell.angle_beta   90.00
_cell.angle_gamma   90.00
#
_symmetry.space_group_name_H-M   'P 1'
#
loop_
_entity.id
_entity.type
_entity.pdbx_description
1 polymer ?
#
loop_
_entity_poly.entity_id
_entity_poly.type
_entity_poly.pdbx_seq_one_letter_code
_entity_poly.pdbx_strand_id
1 'polypeptide(L)'
;MESQRIKFLELLGRWQMNPRLGVPLLRQLAKSHKDAVASGTEVDKSDFSLLVTQLCGFLIDAGAPPAFPDQCVQEGLHTLYIDILLQNTFWSQQDNRILCELLSGLTHCIRAIQPKTKAANDIILRTPPLLQLFWKNRTRFRLDTIDVSGLESPESGMLREQELLWLILEIYQIYCKTCDAQPPPTTYLPHLGVYFWTTVNLRDLRIAACYHLVTFLSSPKYQEAEGEKFAKDVILNGVGIKEFINRAYAELRREDNPDVLVMRIAWSLARLIDMSFLQAHVSYKDLLSALVAAASRLATKAKARAGDRDGTITAAIEVLNKTLVRSEKVHASDALELLARAIDLLLVEASLTGFNKANYIGITNAVHNLAVSVPETGRNSTANQRRFLADLKDAAPRVWWPGLYRLRLAKYHAGQSASYDEIIHRWTLLGARLKLRERAERQRFEREEKCHCSWKECQFSMGRARMTSPADLKSCGGCKQARYCSTECQKNDWRKGGHKLLCQKFQDGCI
;
A
#
# COMPACT_ATOMS: atom_id res chain seq x y z
N MET A 1 -13.26 -32.45 39.84
CA MET A 1 -13.75 -32.08 38.50
C MET A 1 -15.24 -31.71 38.52
N GLU A 2 -16.16 -32.61 38.90
CA GLU A 2 -17.62 -32.31 38.98
C GLU A 2 -17.96 -31.03 39.78
N SER A 3 -17.34 -30.87 40.97
CA SER A 3 -17.56 -29.69 41.82
C SER A 3 -17.07 -28.37 41.20
N GLN A 4 -16.03 -28.39 40.37
CA GLN A 4 -15.53 -27.20 39.67
C GLN A 4 -16.42 -26.86 38.47
N ARG A 5 -16.91 -27.88 37.74
CA ARG A 5 -17.87 -27.71 36.64
C ARG A 5 -19.22 -27.14 37.10
N ILE A 6 -19.74 -27.59 38.24
CA ILE A 6 -20.98 -27.06 38.83
C ILE A 6 -20.81 -25.61 39.26
N LYS A 7 -19.73 -25.30 39.99
CA LYS A 7 -19.38 -23.91 40.36
C LYS A 7 -19.24 -23.01 39.13
N PHE A 8 -18.78 -23.57 38.02
CA PHE A 8 -18.61 -22.86 36.77
C PHE A 8 -19.92 -22.54 36.04
N LEU A 9 -20.87 -23.48 35.94
CA LEU A 9 -22.20 -23.20 35.37
C LEU A 9 -22.96 -22.16 36.20
N GLU A 10 -22.84 -22.23 37.54
CA GLU A 10 -23.35 -21.20 38.43
C GLU A 10 -22.66 -19.85 38.22
N LEU A 11 -21.35 -19.85 37.98
CA LEU A 11 -20.56 -18.68 37.62
C LEU A 11 -21.08 -18.04 36.35
N LEU A 12 -21.29 -18.84 35.31
CA LEU A 12 -21.79 -18.42 34.00
C LEU A 12 -23.14 -17.72 34.14
N GLY A 13 -24.07 -18.33 34.88
CA GLY A 13 -25.38 -17.75 35.17
C GLY A 13 -25.29 -16.45 35.97
N ARG A 14 -24.41 -16.39 36.98
CA ARG A 14 -24.15 -15.14 37.72
C ARG A 14 -23.52 -14.06 36.84
N TRP A 15 -22.73 -14.46 35.86
CA TRP A 15 -22.04 -13.52 34.99
C TRP A 15 -22.95 -12.89 33.94
N GLN A 16 -23.85 -13.70 33.37
CA GLN A 16 -24.94 -13.21 32.54
C GLN A 16 -25.80 -12.17 33.27
N MET A 17 -25.98 -12.33 34.59
CA MET A 17 -26.72 -11.36 35.41
C MET A 17 -25.88 -10.15 35.84
N ASN A 18 -24.58 -10.32 36.11
CA ASN A 18 -23.72 -9.25 36.59
C ASN A 18 -22.23 -9.47 36.24
N PRO A 19 -21.73 -8.82 35.16
CA PRO A 19 -20.33 -8.88 34.74
C PRO A 19 -19.31 -8.54 35.84
N ARG A 20 -19.69 -7.67 36.78
CA ARG A 20 -18.82 -7.19 37.88
C ARG A 20 -18.35 -8.29 38.80
N LEU A 21 -19.11 -9.38 38.91
CA LEU A 21 -18.76 -10.47 39.82
C LEU A 21 -17.79 -11.47 39.21
N GLY A 22 -17.83 -11.69 37.89
CA GLY A 22 -17.04 -12.77 37.31
C GLY A 22 -15.66 -12.34 36.78
N VAL A 23 -15.39 -11.06 36.47
CA VAL A 23 -14.00 -10.66 36.10
C VAL A 23 -13.02 -10.86 37.28
N PRO A 24 -13.35 -10.46 38.53
CA PRO A 24 -12.52 -10.79 39.70
C PRO A 24 -12.33 -12.29 39.89
N LEU A 25 -13.38 -13.09 39.65
CA LEU A 25 -13.32 -14.53 39.83
C LEU A 25 -12.47 -15.22 38.75
N LEU A 26 -12.58 -14.78 37.50
CA LEU A 26 -11.68 -15.19 36.43
C LEU A 26 -10.23 -14.86 36.77
N ARG A 27 -9.98 -13.68 37.35
CA ARG A 27 -8.64 -13.28 37.79
C ARG A 27 -8.10 -14.22 38.87
N GLN A 28 -8.94 -14.63 39.81
CA GLN A 28 -8.58 -15.62 40.83
C GLN A 28 -8.24 -16.98 40.19
N LEU A 29 -9.05 -17.44 39.24
CA LEU A 29 -8.81 -18.70 38.52
C LEU A 29 -7.52 -18.67 37.69
N ALA A 30 -7.30 -17.59 36.93
CA ALA A 30 -6.07 -17.39 36.17
C ALA A 30 -4.83 -17.36 37.07
N LYS A 31 -4.94 -16.74 38.26
CA LYS A 31 -3.89 -16.76 39.28
C LYS A 31 -3.64 -18.17 39.80
N SER A 32 -4.68 -18.90 40.18
CA SER A 32 -4.55 -20.30 40.65
C SER A 32 -3.93 -21.21 39.59
N HIS A 33 -4.30 -21.05 38.32
CA HIS A 33 -3.69 -21.79 37.21
C HIS A 33 -2.21 -21.45 37.08
N LYS A 34 -1.85 -20.16 37.11
CA LYS A 34 -0.45 -19.70 37.08
C LYS A 34 0.38 -20.28 38.23
N ASP A 35 -0.15 -20.23 39.45
CA ASP A 35 0.53 -20.72 40.65
C ASP A 35 0.76 -22.23 40.57
N ALA A 36 -0.22 -22.99 40.06
CA ALA A 36 -0.11 -24.44 39.90
C ALA A 36 0.87 -24.85 38.78
N VAL A 37 0.91 -24.12 37.65
CA VAL A 37 1.93 -24.31 36.61
C VAL A 37 3.33 -24.01 37.16
N ALA A 38 3.48 -22.96 37.97
CA ALA A 38 4.76 -22.60 38.58
C ALA A 38 5.24 -23.64 39.60
N SER A 39 4.34 -24.33 40.30
CA SER A 39 4.69 -25.41 41.23
C SER A 39 4.91 -26.77 40.57
N GLY A 40 4.76 -26.87 39.24
CA GLY A 40 4.84 -28.15 38.51
C GLY A 40 3.66 -29.07 38.79
N THR A 41 2.58 -28.56 39.38
CA THR A 41 1.35 -29.32 39.60
C THR A 41 0.67 -29.53 38.25
N GLU A 42 0.32 -30.77 37.93
CA GLU A 42 -0.43 -31.07 36.72
C GLU A 42 -1.81 -30.42 36.82
N VAL A 43 -2.00 -29.33 36.07
CA VAL A 43 -3.30 -28.66 35.97
C VAL A 43 -4.04 -29.25 34.79
N ASP A 44 -5.28 -29.67 35.03
CA ASP A 44 -6.16 -30.09 33.94
C ASP A 44 -6.36 -28.90 32.98
N LYS A 45 -5.76 -28.99 31.79
CA LYS A 45 -5.85 -27.98 30.75
C LYS A 45 -7.28 -27.82 30.22
N SER A 46 -8.11 -28.87 30.34
CA SER A 46 -9.47 -28.90 29.79
C SER A 46 -10.39 -27.90 30.50
N ASP A 47 -10.25 -27.74 31.83
CA ASP A 47 -11.07 -26.80 32.61
C ASP A 47 -10.76 -25.34 32.26
N PHE A 48 -9.47 -24.97 32.18
CA PHE A 48 -9.08 -23.63 31.76
C PHE A 48 -9.49 -23.33 30.31
N SER A 49 -9.28 -24.29 29.40
CA SER A 49 -9.69 -24.18 28.00
C SER A 49 -11.19 -23.95 27.86
N LEU A 50 -12.00 -24.78 28.54
CA LEU A 50 -13.46 -24.70 28.49
C LEU A 50 -13.94 -23.33 28.97
N LEU A 51 -13.34 -22.85 30.06
CA LEU A 51 -13.70 -21.57 30.67
C LEU A 51 -13.35 -20.38 29.77
N VAL A 52 -12.17 -20.37 29.16
CA VAL A 52 -11.81 -19.34 28.18
C VAL A 52 -12.73 -19.41 26.97
N THR A 53 -13.00 -20.61 26.45
CA THR A 53 -13.87 -20.82 25.28
C THR A 53 -15.28 -20.29 25.52
N GLN A 54 -15.90 -20.64 26.66
CA GLN A 54 -17.26 -20.18 26.94
C GLN A 54 -17.33 -18.67 27.14
N LEU A 55 -16.33 -18.09 27.79
CA LEU A 55 -16.26 -16.64 27.97
C LEU A 55 -16.13 -15.92 26.63
N CYS A 56 -15.27 -16.40 25.74
CA CYS A 56 -15.15 -15.83 24.40
C CYS A 56 -16.45 -16.00 23.63
N GLY A 57 -17.10 -17.16 23.76
CA GLY A 57 -18.47 -17.39 23.28
C GLY A 57 -19.45 -16.31 23.73
N PHE A 58 -19.45 -15.92 25.00
CA PHE A 58 -20.33 -14.84 25.49
C PHE A 58 -20.00 -13.45 24.94
N LEU A 59 -18.72 -13.14 24.74
CA LEU A 59 -18.32 -11.87 24.15
C LEU A 59 -18.69 -11.78 22.66
N ILE A 60 -18.77 -12.93 21.99
CA ILE A 60 -19.06 -13.05 20.55
C ILE A 60 -20.58 -13.18 20.30
N ASP A 61 -21.32 -13.80 21.23
CA ASP A 61 -22.73 -14.12 21.05
C ASP A 61 -23.57 -12.85 20.81
N ALA A 62 -24.25 -12.82 19.66
CA ALA A 62 -25.16 -11.75 19.27
C ALA A 62 -26.36 -11.61 20.22
N GLY A 63 -26.63 -12.62 21.05
CA GLY A 63 -27.65 -12.59 22.09
C GLY A 63 -27.25 -11.82 23.36
N ALA A 64 -25.98 -11.45 23.53
CA ALA A 64 -25.54 -10.69 24.71
C ALA A 64 -26.15 -9.27 24.71
N PRO A 65 -26.52 -8.71 25.89
CA PRO A 65 -26.97 -7.33 25.98
C PRO A 65 -25.92 -6.37 25.40
N PRO A 66 -26.29 -5.33 24.63
CA PRO A 66 -25.32 -4.43 24.00
C PRO A 66 -24.32 -3.76 24.97
N ALA A 67 -24.71 -3.59 26.24
CA ALA A 67 -23.87 -3.01 27.28
C ALA A 67 -22.91 -4.00 27.96
N PHE A 68 -23.04 -5.30 27.68
CA PHE A 68 -22.27 -6.35 28.35
C PHE A 68 -20.76 -6.24 28.08
N PRO A 69 -20.28 -6.09 26.83
CA PRO A 69 -18.86 -5.90 26.56
C PRO A 69 -18.27 -4.68 27.27
N ASP A 70 -19.02 -3.56 27.31
CA ASP A 70 -18.59 -2.33 27.99
C ASP A 70 -18.40 -2.54 29.49
N GLN A 71 -19.33 -3.27 30.13
CA GLN A 71 -19.22 -3.61 31.55
C GLN A 71 -18.01 -4.51 31.82
N CYS A 72 -17.79 -5.55 31.01
CA CYS A 72 -16.60 -6.41 31.13
C CYS A 72 -15.30 -5.62 30.98
N VAL A 73 -15.26 -4.67 30.05
CA VAL A 73 -14.12 -3.77 29.84
C VAL A 73 -13.90 -2.87 31.05
N GLN A 74 -14.95 -2.28 31.62
CA GLN A 74 -14.88 -1.43 32.82
C GLN A 74 -14.30 -2.18 34.03
N GLU A 75 -14.60 -3.47 34.14
CA GLU A 75 -14.11 -4.36 35.19
C GLU A 75 -12.69 -4.91 34.92
N GLY A 76 -12.07 -4.52 33.80
CA GLY A 76 -10.69 -4.85 33.48
C GLY A 76 -10.49 -6.25 32.88
N LEU A 77 -11.48 -6.76 32.12
CA LEU A 77 -11.34 -8.04 31.42
C LEU A 77 -10.19 -8.02 30.39
N HIS A 78 -10.05 -6.92 29.65
CA HIS A 78 -8.95 -6.72 28.70
C HIS A 78 -7.57 -6.80 29.38
N THR A 79 -7.43 -6.17 30.55
CA THR A 79 -6.23 -6.19 31.39
C THR A 79 -5.86 -7.64 31.75
N LEU A 80 -6.86 -8.46 32.09
CA LEU A 80 -6.68 -9.86 32.46
C LEU A 80 -6.27 -10.74 31.27
N TYR A 81 -6.86 -10.55 30.10
CA TYR A 81 -6.40 -11.23 28.88
C TYR A 81 -4.94 -10.93 28.57
N ILE A 82 -4.54 -9.66 28.66
CA ILE A 82 -3.13 -9.25 28.47
C ILE A 82 -2.24 -9.90 29.53
N ASP A 83 -2.66 -9.93 30.80
CA ASP A 83 -1.91 -10.58 31.88
C ASP A 83 -1.70 -12.07 31.66
N ILE A 84 -2.70 -12.78 31.12
CA ILE A 84 -2.61 -14.20 30.79
C ILE A 84 -1.62 -14.39 29.62
N LEU A 85 -1.78 -13.61 28.54
CA LEU A 85 -0.95 -13.73 27.34
C LEU A 85 0.52 -13.33 27.57
N LEU A 86 0.80 -12.45 28.54
CA LEU A 86 2.16 -12.05 28.93
C LEU A 86 2.91 -13.10 29.75
N GLN A 87 2.25 -14.16 30.21
CA GLN A 87 2.93 -15.23 30.94
C GLN A 87 3.77 -16.06 29.96
N ASN A 88 5.10 -16.01 30.10
CA ASN A 88 6.02 -16.72 29.19
C ASN A 88 5.75 -18.23 29.12
N THR A 89 5.32 -18.85 30.22
CA THR A 89 4.93 -20.27 30.29
C THR A 89 3.76 -20.60 29.38
N PHE A 90 2.90 -19.63 29.09
CA PHE A 90 1.76 -19.81 28.22
C PHE A 90 2.20 -20.15 26.79
N TRP A 91 3.27 -19.51 26.31
CA TRP A 91 3.75 -19.77 24.96
C TRP A 91 4.37 -21.16 24.87
N SER A 92 5.23 -21.58 25.78
CA SER A 92 5.99 -22.83 25.62
C SER A 92 5.18 -24.12 25.72
N GLN A 93 3.98 -24.12 26.33
CA GLN A 93 3.31 -25.35 26.76
C GLN A 93 1.83 -25.51 26.37
N GLN A 94 1.22 -24.52 25.71
CA GLN A 94 -0.24 -24.46 25.53
C GLN A 94 -0.74 -24.94 24.16
N ASP A 95 -1.99 -25.40 24.18
CA ASP A 95 -2.82 -25.69 23.03
C ASP A 95 -3.12 -24.39 22.26
N ASN A 96 -2.85 -24.38 20.95
CA ASN A 96 -3.13 -23.24 20.07
C ASN A 96 -4.61 -22.82 20.15
N ARG A 97 -5.52 -23.73 20.46
CA ARG A 97 -6.94 -23.43 20.65
C ARG A 97 -7.15 -22.41 21.76
N ILE A 98 -6.55 -22.60 22.93
CA ILE A 98 -6.72 -21.67 24.06
C ILE A 98 -6.15 -20.30 23.70
N LEU A 99 -5.00 -20.27 23.00
CA LEU A 99 -4.43 -19.02 22.51
C LEU A 99 -5.38 -18.31 21.54
N CYS A 100 -6.01 -19.02 20.60
CA CYS A 100 -7.03 -18.45 19.71
C CYS A 100 -8.18 -17.83 20.48
N GLU A 101 -8.74 -18.55 21.45
CA GLU A 101 -9.86 -18.04 22.25
C GLU A 101 -9.44 -16.78 23.01
N LEU A 102 -8.28 -16.79 23.70
CA LEU A 102 -7.78 -15.59 24.40
C LEU A 102 -7.59 -14.39 23.47
N LEU A 103 -7.02 -14.60 22.27
CA LEU A 103 -6.84 -13.54 21.28
C LEU A 103 -8.19 -13.01 20.77
N SER A 104 -9.15 -13.91 20.51
CA SER A 104 -10.49 -13.53 20.06
C SER A 104 -11.22 -12.74 21.14
N GLY A 105 -11.22 -13.22 22.38
CA GLY A 105 -11.83 -12.52 23.52
C GLY A 105 -11.22 -11.15 23.77
N LEU A 106 -9.87 -11.04 23.70
CA LEU A 106 -9.19 -9.74 23.78
C LEU A 106 -9.58 -8.80 22.64
N THR A 107 -9.68 -9.32 21.40
CA THR A 107 -10.12 -8.54 20.23
C THR A 107 -11.51 -7.97 20.44
N HIS A 108 -12.46 -8.77 20.96
CA HIS A 108 -13.82 -8.32 21.26
C HIS A 108 -13.86 -7.27 22.38
N CYS A 109 -13.05 -7.45 23.43
CA CYS A 109 -12.89 -6.42 24.47
C CYS A 109 -12.38 -5.11 23.88
N ILE A 110 -11.36 -5.16 23.01
CA ILE A 110 -10.78 -3.96 22.39
C ILE A 110 -11.81 -3.26 21.49
N ARG A 111 -12.58 -4.00 20.70
CA ARG A 111 -13.63 -3.42 19.86
C ARG A 111 -14.70 -2.65 20.67
N ALA A 112 -14.99 -3.08 21.90
CA ALA A 112 -15.92 -2.40 22.79
C ALA A 112 -15.32 -1.14 23.45
N ILE A 113 -14.00 -0.99 23.49
CA ILE A 113 -13.36 0.17 24.13
C ILE A 113 -13.60 1.44 23.31
N GLN A 114 -14.22 2.43 23.95
CA GLN A 114 -14.34 3.77 23.39
C GLN A 114 -12.98 4.51 23.41
N PRO A 115 -12.63 5.27 22.36
CA PRO A 115 -11.42 6.08 22.33
C PRO A 115 -11.34 7.08 23.48
N LYS A 116 -10.12 7.45 23.90
CA LYS A 116 -9.86 8.47 24.94
C LYS A 116 -10.45 8.12 26.33
N THR A 117 -10.75 6.85 26.57
CA THR A 117 -11.13 6.35 27.90
C THR A 117 -9.93 5.82 28.68
N LYS A 118 -10.11 5.57 29.98
CA LYS A 118 -9.09 4.91 30.82
C LYS A 118 -8.68 3.54 30.26
N ALA A 119 -9.64 2.76 29.75
CA ALA A 119 -9.37 1.45 29.15
C ALA A 119 -8.55 1.57 27.86
N ALA A 120 -8.84 2.55 27.00
CA ALA A 120 -8.03 2.80 25.81
C ALA A 120 -6.56 3.12 26.17
N ASN A 121 -6.34 3.95 27.19
CA ASN A 121 -5.00 4.26 27.69
C ASN A 121 -4.31 3.03 28.29
N ASP A 122 -5.04 2.16 29.00
CA ASP A 122 -4.51 0.90 29.52
C ASP A 122 -4.04 -0.02 28.38
N ILE A 123 -4.86 -0.20 27.34
CA ILE A 123 -4.48 -0.97 26.14
C ILE A 123 -3.20 -0.40 25.51
N ILE A 124 -3.13 0.90 25.29
CA ILE A 124 -1.97 1.54 24.63
C ILE A 124 -0.70 1.37 25.47
N LEU A 125 -0.80 1.47 26.79
CA LEU A 125 0.34 1.31 27.70
C LEU A 125 0.80 -0.15 27.79
N ARG A 126 -0.12 -1.10 27.74
CA ARG A 126 0.15 -2.52 28.07
C ARG A 126 0.33 -3.43 26.87
N THR A 127 -0.09 -3.01 25.68
CA THR A 127 0.08 -3.80 24.45
C THR A 127 1.53 -3.89 23.95
N PRO A 128 2.45 -2.91 24.12
CA PRO A 128 3.79 -3.04 23.54
C PRO A 128 4.58 -4.28 24.03
N PRO A 129 4.61 -4.63 25.34
CA PRO A 129 5.22 -5.88 25.79
C PRO A 129 4.56 -7.14 25.19
N LEU A 130 3.23 -7.11 25.01
CA LEU A 130 2.47 -8.21 24.43
C LEU A 130 2.80 -8.38 22.93
N LEU A 131 2.81 -7.28 22.18
CA LEU A 131 3.14 -7.28 20.76
C LEU A 131 4.61 -7.64 20.52
N GLN A 132 5.51 -7.25 21.42
CA GLN A 132 6.89 -7.72 21.43
C GLN A 132 6.97 -9.25 21.62
N LEU A 133 6.16 -9.80 22.53
CA LEU A 133 6.10 -11.24 22.76
C LEU A 133 5.55 -11.99 21.53
N PHE A 134 4.52 -11.45 20.86
CA PHE A 134 4.04 -11.96 19.58
C PHE A 134 5.14 -11.93 18.52
N TRP A 135 5.87 -10.83 18.41
CA TRP A 135 6.97 -10.71 17.45
C TRP A 135 8.08 -11.75 17.72
N LYS A 136 8.44 -11.98 18.99
CA LYS A 136 9.43 -13.01 19.38
C LYS A 136 8.97 -14.42 19.01
N ASN A 137 7.67 -14.69 19.08
CA ASN A 137 7.07 -16.00 18.78
C ASN A 137 6.52 -16.09 17.34
N ARG A 138 6.79 -15.11 16.47
CA ARG A 138 6.11 -14.96 15.18
C ARG A 138 6.13 -16.20 14.28
N THR A 139 7.23 -16.95 14.28
CA THR A 139 7.39 -18.17 13.48
C THR A 139 6.45 -19.31 13.86
N ARG A 140 5.80 -19.22 15.03
CA ARG A 140 4.78 -20.18 15.46
C ARG A 140 3.42 -19.93 14.83
N PHE A 141 3.20 -18.73 14.31
CA PHE A 141 2.05 -18.46 13.46
C PHE A 141 2.40 -19.06 12.10
N ARG A 142 1.82 -20.22 11.79
CA ARG A 142 1.92 -20.80 10.45
C ARG A 142 1.00 -20.00 9.54
N LEU A 143 1.60 -19.28 8.60
CA LEU A 143 0.92 -18.32 7.72
C LEU A 143 0.57 -18.89 6.33
N ASP A 144 0.78 -20.19 6.17
CA ASP A 144 0.57 -20.95 4.95
C ASP A 144 -0.80 -21.65 4.90
N THR A 145 -1.65 -21.46 5.92
CA THR A 145 -2.92 -22.20 6.08
C THR A 145 -4.11 -21.54 5.41
N ILE A 146 -3.97 -20.28 5.00
CA ILE A 146 -4.99 -19.54 4.25
C ILE A 146 -4.69 -19.67 2.75
N ASP A 147 -5.47 -20.49 2.05
CA ASP A 147 -5.34 -20.59 0.60
C ASP A 147 -5.74 -19.28 -0.09
N VAL A 148 -5.45 -19.16 -1.40
CA VAL A 148 -5.75 -17.95 -2.19
C VAL A 148 -7.26 -17.65 -2.25
N SER A 149 -8.11 -18.63 -1.93
CA SER A 149 -9.57 -18.51 -1.87
C SER A 149 -10.10 -18.07 -0.49
N GLY A 150 -9.22 -17.98 0.52
CA GLY A 150 -9.61 -17.63 1.88
C GLY A 150 -10.33 -18.76 2.61
N LEU A 151 -10.31 -19.98 2.06
CA LEU A 151 -10.85 -21.17 2.71
C LEU A 151 -9.76 -21.77 3.59
N GLU A 152 -10.05 -21.87 4.88
CA GLU A 152 -9.18 -22.52 5.84
C GLU A 152 -9.07 -24.01 5.49
N SER A 153 -7.85 -24.54 5.41
CA SER A 153 -7.68 -25.99 5.49
C SER A 153 -8.28 -26.46 6.82
N PRO A 154 -9.25 -27.40 6.84
CA PRO A 154 -9.99 -27.79 8.03
C PRO A 154 -9.17 -28.61 9.06
N GLU A 155 -7.84 -28.57 9.00
CA GLU A 155 -6.98 -29.27 9.96
C GLU A 155 -7.11 -28.63 11.36
N SER A 156 -7.93 -29.26 12.20
CA SER A 156 -8.31 -28.81 13.53
C SER A 156 -7.12 -28.80 14.50
N GLY A 157 -6.64 -27.62 14.89
CA GLY A 157 -5.63 -27.47 15.93
C GLY A 157 -4.62 -26.35 15.71
N MET A 158 -4.69 -25.62 14.59
CA MET A 158 -3.79 -24.50 14.31
C MET A 158 -4.35 -23.16 14.78
N LEU A 159 -3.44 -22.25 15.15
CA LEU A 159 -3.83 -20.88 15.51
C LEU A 159 -4.36 -20.17 14.26
N ARG A 160 -5.62 -19.75 14.28
CA ARG A 160 -6.20 -18.96 13.18
C ARG A 160 -5.48 -17.61 13.11
N GLU A 161 -4.73 -17.41 12.03
CA GLU A 161 -3.98 -16.19 11.72
C GLU A 161 -4.90 -14.94 11.78
N GLN A 162 -6.18 -15.15 11.45
CA GLN A 162 -7.22 -14.15 11.50
C GLN A 162 -7.35 -13.50 12.88
N GLU A 163 -7.34 -14.26 13.97
CA GLU A 163 -7.56 -13.69 15.32
C GLU A 163 -6.46 -12.71 15.70
N LEU A 164 -5.20 -13.06 15.42
CA LEU A 164 -4.08 -12.19 15.71
C LEU A 164 -4.05 -10.96 14.78
N LEU A 165 -4.35 -11.16 13.50
CA LEU A 165 -4.48 -10.06 12.54
C LEU A 165 -5.56 -9.07 13.00
N TRP A 166 -6.72 -9.56 13.43
CA TRP A 166 -7.82 -8.73 13.90
C TRP A 166 -7.41 -7.98 15.16
N LEU A 167 -6.82 -8.67 16.13
CA LEU A 167 -6.32 -8.06 17.35
C LEU A 167 -5.40 -6.87 17.05
N ILE A 168 -4.41 -7.05 16.16
CA ILE A 168 -3.45 -6.01 15.81
C ILE A 168 -4.13 -4.82 15.15
N LEU A 169 -5.09 -5.06 14.25
CA LEU A 169 -5.84 -3.99 13.57
C LEU A 169 -6.74 -3.22 14.55
N GLU A 170 -7.37 -3.89 15.51
CA GLU A 170 -8.18 -3.24 16.55
C GLU A 170 -7.29 -2.40 17.50
N ILE A 171 -6.14 -2.93 17.92
CA ILE A 171 -5.16 -2.17 18.73
C ILE A 171 -4.68 -0.93 17.95
N TYR A 172 -4.39 -1.07 16.65
CA TYR A 172 -4.02 0.06 15.79
C TYR A 172 -5.12 1.12 15.70
N GLN A 173 -6.38 0.69 15.52
CA GLN A 173 -7.51 1.63 15.48
C GLN A 173 -7.68 2.40 16.79
N ILE A 174 -7.59 1.72 17.95
CA ILE A 174 -7.61 2.39 19.25
C ILE A 174 -6.46 3.37 19.38
N TYR A 175 -5.25 2.95 19.00
CA TYR A 175 -4.05 3.78 19.08
C TYR A 175 -4.24 5.07 18.29
N CYS A 176 -4.62 4.98 17.02
CA CYS A 176 -4.81 6.16 16.18
C CYS A 176 -5.91 7.08 16.70
N LYS A 177 -7.06 6.54 17.14
CA LYS A 177 -8.17 7.36 17.65
C LYS A 177 -7.85 8.05 18.99
N THR A 178 -6.98 7.44 19.80
CA THR A 178 -6.64 7.95 21.13
C THR A 178 -5.45 8.90 21.11
N CYS A 179 -4.39 8.56 20.35
CA CYS A 179 -3.16 9.34 20.28
C CYS A 179 -3.12 10.34 19.12
N ASP A 180 -4.06 10.28 18.17
CA ASP A 180 -4.05 11.08 16.93
C ASP A 180 -2.71 11.02 16.17
N ALA A 181 -2.08 9.84 16.22
CA ALA A 181 -0.75 9.60 15.70
C ALA A 181 -0.60 8.18 15.14
N GLN A 182 0.43 7.99 14.30
CA GLN A 182 0.85 6.66 13.87
C GLN A 182 1.64 5.98 15.00
N PRO A 183 1.47 4.66 15.21
CA PRO A 183 2.21 3.96 16.24
C PRO A 183 3.71 3.92 15.89
N PRO A 184 4.60 4.39 16.79
CA PRO A 184 6.03 4.31 16.56
C PRO A 184 6.51 2.84 16.61
N PRO A 185 7.71 2.54 16.08
CA PRO A 185 8.31 1.21 16.14
C PRO A 185 8.32 0.55 17.52
N THR A 186 8.46 1.34 18.59
CA THR A 186 8.49 0.87 19.99
C THR A 186 7.21 0.18 20.43
N THR A 187 6.09 0.39 19.74
CA THR A 187 4.82 -0.31 20.00
C THR A 187 4.79 -1.75 19.49
N TYR A 188 5.75 -2.16 18.64
CA TYR A 188 5.73 -3.42 17.90
C TYR A 188 4.56 -3.63 16.93
N LEU A 189 3.58 -2.72 16.85
CA LEU A 189 2.54 -2.73 15.82
C LEU A 189 3.14 -2.72 14.40
N PRO A 190 4.11 -1.84 14.06
CA PRO A 190 4.71 -1.88 12.73
C PRO A 190 5.48 -3.16 12.43
N HIS A 191 6.07 -3.80 13.45
CA HIS A 191 6.83 -5.05 13.29
C HIS A 191 5.92 -6.16 12.80
N LEU A 192 4.79 -6.35 13.49
CA LEU A 192 3.80 -7.35 13.12
C LEU A 192 3.08 -6.97 11.82
N GLY A 193 2.87 -5.67 11.56
CA GLY A 193 2.34 -5.20 10.29
C GLY A 193 3.17 -5.60 9.08
N VAL A 194 4.50 -5.41 9.14
CA VAL A 194 5.43 -5.91 8.11
C VAL A 194 5.35 -7.42 7.99
N TYR A 195 5.34 -8.14 9.12
CA TYR A 195 5.22 -9.60 9.15
C TYR A 195 4.00 -10.05 8.36
N PHE A 196 2.80 -9.76 8.85
CA PHE A 196 1.55 -10.22 8.24
C PHE A 196 1.40 -9.80 6.78
N TRP A 197 1.78 -8.57 6.42
CA TRP A 197 1.69 -8.12 5.03
C TRP A 197 2.62 -8.89 4.08
N THR A 198 3.80 -9.29 4.56
CA THR A 198 4.81 -9.98 3.76
C THR A 198 4.51 -11.47 3.65
N THR A 199 4.06 -12.09 4.73
CA THR A 199 3.98 -13.56 4.85
C THR A 199 2.58 -14.12 4.61
N VAL A 200 1.51 -13.35 4.79
CA VAL A 200 0.14 -13.83 4.52
C VAL A 200 -0.21 -13.60 3.06
N ASN A 201 -0.48 -14.69 2.33
CA ASN A 201 -0.88 -14.65 0.92
C ASN A 201 -2.40 -14.46 0.73
N LEU A 202 -3.06 -13.80 1.67
CA LEU A 202 -4.48 -13.48 1.59
C LEU A 202 -4.69 -12.13 0.90
N ARG A 203 -5.67 -12.10 -0.01
CA ARG A 203 -6.06 -10.91 -0.81
C ARG A 203 -7.17 -10.12 -0.14
N ASP A 204 -6.97 -9.80 1.12
CA ASP A 204 -7.98 -9.15 1.94
C ASP A 204 -7.60 -7.71 2.29
N LEU A 205 -8.59 -6.82 2.35
CA LEU A 205 -8.40 -5.42 2.75
C LEU A 205 -7.76 -5.27 4.13
N ARG A 206 -7.90 -6.27 5.01
CA ARG A 206 -7.22 -6.37 6.32
C ARG A 206 -5.71 -6.55 6.15
N ILE A 207 -5.25 -7.33 5.18
CA ILE A 207 -3.81 -7.46 4.87
C ILE A 207 -3.27 -6.16 4.27
N ALA A 208 -4.05 -5.51 3.40
CA ALA A 208 -3.73 -4.16 2.95
C ALA A 208 -3.64 -3.18 4.13
N ALA A 209 -4.53 -3.30 5.12
CA ALA A 209 -4.52 -2.48 6.32
C ALA A 209 -3.28 -2.72 7.19
N CYS A 210 -2.67 -3.90 7.20
CA CYS A 210 -1.38 -4.12 7.86
C CYS A 210 -0.29 -3.19 7.34
N TYR A 211 -0.32 -2.85 6.05
CA TYR A 211 0.63 -1.90 5.49
C TYR A 211 0.43 -0.48 6.04
N HIS A 212 -0.75 -0.16 6.58
CA HIS A 212 -0.96 1.14 7.23
C HIS A 212 -0.02 1.30 8.44
N LEU A 213 0.31 0.21 9.11
CA LEU A 213 1.20 0.16 10.28
C LEU A 213 2.64 0.55 9.96
N VAL A 214 3.05 0.49 8.68
CA VAL A 214 4.43 0.78 8.26
C VAL A 214 4.57 2.15 7.63
N THR A 215 3.50 2.94 7.58
CA THR A 215 3.53 4.27 6.97
C THR A 215 4.44 5.26 7.68
N PHE A 216 4.84 4.96 8.92
CA PHE A 216 5.86 5.72 9.63
C PHE A 216 7.20 5.75 8.83
N LEU A 217 7.53 4.71 8.04
CA LEU A 217 8.71 4.68 7.17
C LEU A 217 8.69 5.76 6.07
N SER A 218 7.50 6.21 5.70
CA SER A 218 7.30 7.27 4.72
C SER A 218 7.13 8.66 5.35
N SER A 219 6.97 8.72 6.67
CA SER A 219 6.70 9.96 7.38
C SER A 219 8.01 10.69 7.68
N PRO A 220 8.14 11.97 7.30
CA PRO A 220 9.32 12.77 7.61
C PRO A 220 9.47 13.08 9.12
N LYS A 221 8.45 12.76 9.93
CA LYS A 221 8.48 13.00 11.39
C LYS A 221 9.38 12.02 12.14
N TYR A 222 9.69 10.86 11.56
CA TYR A 222 10.54 9.87 12.21
C TYR A 222 11.99 10.09 11.81
N GLN A 223 12.91 9.95 12.78
CA GLN A 223 14.32 10.14 12.50
C GLN A 223 14.79 9.06 11.53
N GLU A 224 15.62 9.46 10.55
CA GLU A 224 16.18 8.54 9.55
C GLU A 224 16.87 7.33 10.20
N ALA A 225 17.57 7.55 11.32
CA ALA A 225 18.21 6.51 12.12
C ALA A 225 17.21 5.48 12.72
N GLU A 226 16.02 5.90 13.14
CA GLU A 226 14.99 4.99 13.65
C GLU A 226 14.40 4.14 12.51
N GLY A 227 14.17 4.76 11.35
CA GLY A 227 13.71 4.06 10.16
C GLY A 227 14.72 3.02 9.66
N GLU A 228 16.00 3.39 9.64
CA GLU A 228 17.10 2.49 9.24
C GLU A 228 17.23 1.31 10.21
N LYS A 229 17.22 1.58 11.52
CA LYS A 229 17.25 0.54 12.56
C LYS A 229 16.06 -0.42 12.39
N PHE A 230 14.86 0.11 12.23
CA PHE A 230 13.68 -0.73 12.01
C PHE A 230 13.80 -1.58 10.75
N ALA A 231 14.20 -0.99 9.63
CA ALA A 231 14.34 -1.73 8.38
C ALA A 231 15.39 -2.85 8.51
N LYS A 232 16.48 -2.63 9.24
CA LYS A 232 17.47 -3.66 9.52
C LYS A 232 16.92 -4.77 10.42
N ASP A 233 16.29 -4.42 11.53
CA ASP A 233 15.81 -5.39 12.52
C ASP A 233 14.60 -6.19 12.04
N VAL A 234 13.70 -5.55 11.28
CA VAL A 234 12.40 -6.10 10.90
C VAL A 234 12.39 -6.57 9.44
N ILE A 235 12.81 -5.74 8.50
CA ILE A 235 12.74 -6.09 7.07
C ILE A 235 13.87 -7.07 6.72
N LEU A 236 15.12 -6.71 7.03
CA LEU A 236 16.28 -7.54 6.71
C LEU A 236 16.34 -8.81 7.58
N ASN A 237 16.36 -8.65 8.90
CA ASN A 237 16.56 -9.77 9.84
C ASN A 237 15.25 -10.47 10.26
N GLY A 238 14.10 -9.80 10.11
CA GLY A 238 12.83 -10.25 10.65
C GLY A 238 12.00 -11.08 9.66
N VAL A 239 11.58 -10.47 8.56
CA VAL A 239 10.77 -11.11 7.49
C VAL A 239 11.58 -11.60 6.31
N GLY A 240 12.76 -11.03 6.09
CA GLY A 240 13.54 -11.26 4.89
C GLY A 240 13.29 -10.18 3.84
N ILE A 241 14.39 -9.55 3.41
CA ILE A 241 14.37 -8.45 2.46
C ILE A 241 13.83 -8.84 1.09
N LYS A 242 14.12 -10.06 0.62
CA LYS A 242 13.68 -10.53 -0.69
C LYS A 242 12.18 -10.73 -0.70
N GLU A 243 11.65 -11.33 0.36
CA GLU A 243 10.23 -11.58 0.58
C GLU A 243 9.47 -10.26 0.60
N PHE A 244 9.96 -9.28 1.37
CA PHE A 244 9.38 -7.94 1.43
C PHE A 244 9.37 -7.24 0.06
N ILE A 245 10.51 -7.20 -0.64
CA ILE A 245 10.62 -6.52 -1.95
C ILE A 245 9.77 -7.22 -3.01
N ASN A 246 9.79 -8.55 -3.06
CA ASN A 246 8.99 -9.33 -4.01
C ASN A 246 7.49 -9.09 -3.78
N ARG A 247 7.04 -9.08 -2.52
CA ARG A 247 5.66 -8.72 -2.17
C ARG A 247 5.34 -7.30 -2.62
N ALA A 248 6.20 -6.33 -2.33
CA ALA A 248 6.00 -4.94 -2.74
C ALA A 248 5.84 -4.80 -4.27
N TYR A 249 6.69 -5.48 -5.04
CA TYR A 249 6.61 -5.47 -6.50
C TYR A 249 5.35 -6.12 -7.03
N ALA A 250 4.93 -7.24 -6.43
CA ALA A 250 3.68 -7.89 -6.77
C ALA A 250 2.51 -6.93 -6.56
N GLU A 251 2.43 -6.30 -5.38
CA GLU A 251 1.35 -5.37 -5.02
C GLU A 251 1.32 -4.10 -5.91
N LEU A 252 2.48 -3.57 -6.33
CA LEU A 252 2.49 -2.43 -7.27
C LEU A 252 1.93 -2.79 -8.66
N ARG A 253 2.20 -4.01 -9.12
CA ARG A 253 1.76 -4.51 -10.44
C ARG A 253 0.29 -4.90 -10.49
N ARG A 254 -0.33 -5.16 -9.34
CA ARG A 254 -1.74 -5.57 -9.25
C ARG A 254 -2.71 -4.45 -9.58
N GLU A 255 -3.72 -4.77 -10.38
CA GLU A 255 -4.72 -3.81 -10.83
C GLU A 255 -5.86 -3.58 -9.83
N ASP A 256 -6.17 -4.60 -9.04
CA ASP A 256 -7.26 -4.65 -8.06
C ASP A 256 -6.93 -4.00 -6.72
N ASN A 257 -5.67 -3.59 -6.54
CA ASN A 257 -5.23 -3.04 -5.27
C ASN A 257 -5.84 -1.67 -4.95
N PRO A 258 -6.14 -1.40 -3.66
CA PRO A 258 -6.54 -0.08 -3.21
C PRO A 258 -5.49 0.97 -3.59
N ASP A 259 -5.92 2.07 -4.20
CA ASP A 259 -5.02 3.13 -4.69
C ASP A 259 -4.14 3.69 -3.56
N VAL A 260 -4.71 3.81 -2.36
CA VAL A 260 -4.01 4.23 -1.14
C VAL A 260 -2.89 3.29 -0.72
N LEU A 261 -3.05 1.97 -0.92
CA LEU A 261 -2.03 0.98 -0.61
C LEU A 261 -0.86 1.13 -1.59
N VAL A 262 -1.16 1.20 -2.89
CA VAL A 262 -0.17 1.37 -3.96
C VAL A 262 0.69 2.62 -3.71
N MET A 263 0.04 3.74 -3.40
CA MET A 263 0.70 4.99 -3.06
C MET A 263 1.64 4.84 -1.86
N ARG A 264 1.20 4.18 -0.78
CA ARG A 264 2.01 3.97 0.43
C ARG A 264 3.21 3.07 0.17
N ILE A 265 3.02 1.98 -0.58
CA ILE A 265 4.11 1.08 -0.98
C ILE A 265 5.17 1.86 -1.78
N ALA A 266 4.73 2.66 -2.75
CA ALA A 266 5.62 3.47 -3.55
C ALA A 266 6.48 4.41 -2.69
N TRP A 267 5.87 5.13 -1.75
CA TRP A 267 6.58 6.03 -0.84
C TRP A 267 7.54 5.31 0.12
N SER A 268 7.16 4.16 0.65
CA SER A 268 8.07 3.42 1.53
C SER A 268 9.27 2.92 0.74
N LEU A 269 9.08 2.38 -0.47
CA LEU A 269 10.18 1.95 -1.32
C LEU A 269 11.08 3.14 -1.71
N ALA A 270 10.51 4.30 -2.03
CA ALA A 270 11.27 5.51 -2.33
C ALA A 270 12.20 5.94 -1.19
N ARG A 271 11.79 5.72 0.08
CA ARG A 271 12.63 5.98 1.27
C ARG A 271 13.64 4.87 1.53
N LEU A 272 13.20 3.62 1.44
CA LEU A 272 14.03 2.45 1.72
C LEU A 272 15.25 2.37 0.78
N ILE A 273 15.15 2.82 -0.48
CA ILE A 273 16.29 2.80 -1.41
C ILE A 273 17.46 3.75 -1.04
N ASP A 274 17.26 4.66 -0.08
CA ASP A 274 18.36 5.47 0.45
C ASP A 274 19.24 4.68 1.41
N MET A 275 18.69 3.65 2.05
CA MET A 275 19.41 2.83 3.02
C MET A 275 20.44 1.94 2.33
N SER A 276 21.71 2.15 2.65
CA SER A 276 22.86 1.50 2.01
C SER A 276 22.75 -0.03 1.94
N PHE A 277 22.29 -0.66 3.03
CA PHE A 277 22.16 -2.12 3.09
C PHE A 277 21.03 -2.67 2.22
N LEU A 278 20.03 -1.86 1.84
CA LEU A 278 18.93 -2.29 0.96
C LEU A 278 19.32 -2.21 -0.52
N GLN A 279 20.28 -1.35 -0.88
CA GLN A 279 20.68 -1.11 -2.27
C GLN A 279 21.16 -2.39 -2.97
N ALA A 280 21.82 -3.30 -2.25
CA ALA A 280 22.29 -4.58 -2.79
C ALA A 280 21.16 -5.56 -3.15
N HIS A 281 19.94 -5.34 -2.64
CA HIS A 281 18.81 -6.25 -2.79
C HIS A 281 17.69 -5.70 -3.67
N VAL A 282 17.72 -4.41 -3.97
CA VAL A 282 16.72 -3.76 -4.82
C VAL A 282 17.20 -3.74 -6.27
N SER A 283 16.44 -4.39 -7.15
CA SER A 283 16.60 -4.20 -8.59
C SER A 283 15.92 -2.89 -8.97
N TYR A 284 16.68 -1.81 -9.09
CA TYR A 284 16.16 -0.50 -9.47
C TYR A 284 15.37 -0.52 -10.78
N LYS A 285 15.80 -1.37 -11.73
CA LYS A 285 15.07 -1.65 -12.96
C LYS A 285 13.66 -2.15 -12.68
N ASP A 286 13.54 -3.21 -11.88
CA ASP A 286 12.26 -3.88 -11.65
C ASP A 286 11.36 -3.06 -10.74
N LEU A 287 11.94 -2.32 -9.79
CA LEU A 287 11.26 -1.33 -8.95
C LEU A 287 10.66 -0.22 -9.80
N LEU A 288 11.47 0.44 -10.63
CA LEU A 288 11.01 1.56 -11.45
C LEU A 288 9.91 1.08 -12.40
N SER A 289 10.08 -0.06 -13.07
CA SER A 289 9.07 -0.64 -13.95
C SER A 289 7.74 -0.91 -13.22
N ALA A 290 7.80 -1.46 -11.99
CA ALA A 290 6.60 -1.67 -11.18
C ALA A 290 5.92 -0.35 -10.78
N LEU A 291 6.70 0.69 -10.45
CA LEU A 291 6.20 2.02 -10.13
C LEU A 291 5.59 2.72 -11.35
N VAL A 292 6.19 2.59 -12.54
CA VAL A 292 5.65 3.13 -13.79
C VAL A 292 4.30 2.49 -14.12
N ALA A 293 4.19 1.17 -13.97
CA ALA A 293 2.93 0.46 -14.17
C ALA A 293 1.85 0.95 -13.19
N ALA A 294 2.19 1.08 -11.91
CA ALA A 294 1.30 1.61 -10.88
C ALA A 294 0.86 3.06 -11.16
N ALA A 295 1.80 3.95 -11.45
CA ALA A 295 1.55 5.35 -11.79
C ALA A 295 0.68 5.50 -13.02
N SER A 296 0.95 4.74 -14.08
CA SER A 296 0.18 4.76 -15.33
C SER A 296 -1.27 4.32 -15.11
N ARG A 297 -1.47 3.26 -14.31
CA ARG A 297 -2.80 2.77 -13.94
C ARG A 297 -3.57 3.82 -13.15
N LEU A 298 -2.96 4.43 -12.14
CA LEU A 298 -3.63 5.46 -11.31
C LEU A 298 -3.93 6.74 -12.08
N ALA A 299 -3.03 7.17 -12.97
CA ALA A 299 -3.22 8.34 -13.81
C ALA A 299 -4.43 8.21 -14.76
N THR A 300 -4.75 6.98 -15.16
CA THR A 300 -5.87 6.70 -16.09
C THR A 300 -7.16 6.29 -15.37
N LYS A 301 -7.09 5.87 -14.11
CA LYS A 301 -8.25 5.44 -13.31
C LYS A 301 -9.10 6.62 -12.87
N ALA A 302 -10.25 6.84 -13.51
CA ALA A 302 -11.15 7.97 -13.24
C ALA A 302 -11.57 8.13 -11.77
N LYS A 303 -11.74 7.00 -11.04
CA LYS A 303 -12.16 6.98 -9.62
C LYS A 303 -11.02 7.15 -8.61
N ALA A 304 -9.76 7.16 -9.04
CA ALA A 304 -8.64 7.33 -8.11
C ALA A 304 -8.66 8.73 -7.49
N ARG A 305 -8.41 8.82 -6.19
CA ARG A 305 -8.34 10.11 -5.48
C ARG A 305 -7.12 10.90 -5.93
N ALA A 306 -7.22 12.22 -5.98
CA ALA A 306 -6.15 13.14 -6.36
C ALA A 306 -4.82 12.80 -5.66
N GLY A 307 -4.84 12.76 -4.32
CA GLY A 307 -3.64 12.49 -3.51
C GLY A 307 -3.04 11.09 -3.72
N ASP A 308 -3.83 10.07 -4.08
CA ASP A 308 -3.28 8.74 -4.37
C ASP A 308 -2.52 8.74 -5.71
N ARG A 309 -3.03 9.48 -6.71
CA ARG A 309 -2.37 9.67 -8.01
C ARG A 309 -1.07 10.46 -7.87
N ASP A 310 -1.16 11.63 -7.24
CA ASP A 310 -0.02 12.50 -6.94
C ASP A 310 1.04 11.76 -6.15
N GLY A 311 0.67 11.15 -5.02
CA GLY A 311 1.62 10.51 -4.14
C GLY A 311 2.37 9.39 -4.85
N THR A 312 1.69 8.58 -5.67
CA THR A 312 2.33 7.48 -6.40
C THR A 312 3.30 7.99 -7.46
N ILE A 313 2.91 8.99 -8.25
CA ILE A 313 3.79 9.57 -9.28
C ILE A 313 4.99 10.28 -8.65
N THR A 314 4.79 10.96 -7.54
CA THR A 314 5.86 11.66 -6.82
C THR A 314 6.89 10.69 -6.27
N ALA A 315 6.44 9.61 -5.61
CA ALA A 315 7.32 8.56 -5.14
C ALA A 315 8.09 7.90 -6.31
N ALA A 316 7.43 7.66 -7.44
CA ALA A 316 8.08 7.12 -8.63
C ALA A 316 9.14 8.07 -9.21
N ILE A 317 8.86 9.37 -9.27
CA ILE A 317 9.80 10.41 -9.71
C ILE A 317 10.99 10.52 -8.75
N GLU A 318 10.77 10.38 -7.45
CA GLU A 318 11.84 10.37 -6.46
C GLU A 318 12.78 9.18 -6.67
N VAL A 319 12.23 7.98 -6.89
CA VAL A 319 13.01 6.79 -7.24
C VAL A 319 13.79 7.01 -8.55
N LEU A 320 13.14 7.57 -9.58
CA LEU A 320 13.80 7.88 -10.84
C LEU A 320 14.98 8.84 -10.63
N ASN A 321 14.79 9.93 -9.88
CA ASN A 321 15.87 10.89 -9.63
C ASN A 321 17.06 10.24 -8.92
N LYS A 322 16.81 9.42 -7.89
CA LYS A 322 17.86 8.71 -7.16
C LYS A 322 18.64 7.75 -8.06
N THR A 323 17.93 6.98 -8.89
CA THR A 323 18.55 6.01 -9.82
C THR A 323 19.38 6.67 -10.92
N LEU A 324 18.90 7.80 -11.47
CA LEU A 324 19.63 8.55 -12.50
C LEU A 324 20.95 9.11 -11.94
N VAL A 325 20.94 9.66 -10.72
CA VAL A 325 22.16 10.17 -10.06
C VAL A 325 23.17 9.05 -9.83
N ARG A 326 22.71 7.85 -9.45
CA ARG A 326 23.58 6.69 -9.19
C ARG A 326 24.09 5.99 -10.46
N SER A 327 23.66 6.43 -11.65
CA SER A 327 23.97 5.77 -12.94
C SER A 327 23.61 4.28 -12.94
N GLU A 328 22.55 3.92 -12.23
CA GLU A 328 22.10 2.53 -12.09
C GLU A 328 21.37 2.05 -13.34
N LYS A 329 21.19 0.72 -13.44
CA LYS A 329 20.54 0.08 -14.58
C LYS A 329 19.03 0.34 -14.53
N VAL A 330 18.58 1.44 -15.12
CA VAL A 330 17.15 1.71 -15.38
C VAL A 330 16.85 1.59 -16.87
N HIS A 331 15.62 1.21 -17.21
CA HIS A 331 15.14 1.32 -18.59
C HIS A 331 14.80 2.77 -18.90
N ALA A 332 15.38 3.28 -19.98
CA ALA A 332 15.16 4.66 -20.40
C ALA A 332 13.71 4.86 -20.88
N SER A 333 13.12 3.82 -21.46
CA SER A 333 11.70 3.76 -21.81
C SER A 333 10.79 3.93 -20.59
N ASP A 334 11.07 3.27 -19.48
CA ASP A 334 10.31 3.42 -18.22
C ASP A 334 10.43 4.86 -17.67
N ALA A 335 11.64 5.42 -17.66
CA ALA A 335 11.86 6.81 -17.22
C ALA A 335 11.04 7.81 -18.03
N LEU A 336 11.05 7.66 -19.36
CA LEU A 336 10.31 8.49 -20.29
C LEU A 336 8.79 8.33 -20.16
N GLU A 337 8.31 7.10 -20.00
CA GLU A 337 6.89 6.81 -19.78
C GLU A 337 6.41 7.45 -18.48
N LEU A 338 7.16 7.29 -17.39
CA LEU A 338 6.83 7.92 -16.10
C LEU A 338 6.71 9.45 -16.23
N LEU A 339 7.68 10.09 -16.88
CA LEU A 339 7.64 11.54 -17.10
C LEU A 339 6.46 11.95 -17.99
N ALA A 340 6.14 11.15 -19.01
CA ALA A 340 4.98 11.40 -19.86
C ALA A 340 3.66 11.30 -19.08
N ARG A 341 3.56 10.39 -18.09
CA ARG A 341 2.40 10.29 -17.19
C ARG A 341 2.33 11.42 -16.17
N ALA A 342 3.47 11.86 -15.67
CA ALA A 342 3.53 13.05 -14.82
C ALA A 342 3.05 14.30 -15.59
N ILE A 343 3.45 14.44 -16.86
CA ILE A 343 2.97 15.50 -17.76
C ILE A 343 1.46 15.36 -18.05
N ASP A 344 0.94 14.15 -18.23
CA ASP A 344 -0.51 13.93 -18.39
C ASP A 344 -1.31 14.50 -17.20
N LEU A 345 -0.79 14.36 -15.97
CA LEU A 345 -1.45 14.91 -14.80
C LEU A 345 -1.37 16.44 -14.71
N LEU A 346 -0.39 17.09 -15.33
CA LEU A 346 -0.33 18.56 -15.40
C LEU A 346 -1.45 19.17 -16.24
N LEU A 347 -2.06 18.41 -17.15
CA LEU A 347 -3.22 18.86 -17.93
C LEU A 347 -4.53 18.88 -17.14
N VAL A 348 -4.59 18.13 -16.04
CA VAL A 348 -5.77 18.07 -15.19
C VAL A 348 -5.69 19.22 -14.20
N GLU A 349 -6.83 19.83 -13.89
CA GLU A 349 -6.91 20.96 -12.96
C GLU A 349 -6.19 20.63 -11.63
N ALA A 350 -5.39 21.56 -11.11
CA ALA A 350 -4.53 21.31 -9.94
C ALA A 350 -5.32 20.82 -8.71
N SER A 351 -6.56 21.31 -8.56
CA SER A 351 -7.52 20.89 -7.52
C SER A 351 -7.88 19.39 -7.61
N LEU A 352 -7.86 18.81 -8.80
CA LEU A 352 -8.20 17.42 -9.08
C LEU A 352 -6.99 16.48 -9.10
N THR A 353 -5.78 17.02 -9.25
CA THR A 353 -4.54 16.22 -9.24
C THR A 353 -3.86 16.19 -7.89
N GLY A 354 -4.04 17.22 -7.05
CA GLY A 354 -3.32 17.38 -5.79
C GLY A 354 -1.87 17.87 -5.98
N PHE A 355 -1.48 18.21 -7.21
CA PHE A 355 -0.11 18.65 -7.50
C PHE A 355 0.18 19.99 -6.83
N ASN A 356 1.23 20.00 -6.02
CA ASN A 356 1.83 21.16 -5.37
C ASN A 356 3.20 21.49 -6.00
N LYS A 357 3.82 22.58 -5.53
CA LYS A 357 5.12 23.09 -6.02
C LYS A 357 6.24 22.03 -6.00
N ALA A 358 6.27 21.14 -5.01
CA ALA A 358 7.29 20.10 -4.91
C ALA A 358 7.18 19.08 -6.05
N ASN A 359 5.97 18.77 -6.52
CA ASN A 359 5.78 17.88 -7.67
C ASN A 359 6.38 18.48 -8.95
N TYR A 360 6.14 19.79 -9.20
CA TYR A 360 6.75 20.48 -10.34
C TYR A 360 8.28 20.45 -10.28
N ILE A 361 8.87 20.72 -9.11
CA ILE A 361 10.31 20.66 -8.90
C ILE A 361 10.84 19.23 -9.17
N GLY A 362 10.14 18.21 -8.66
CA GLY A 362 10.51 16.81 -8.89
C GLY A 362 10.51 16.43 -10.37
N ILE A 363 9.49 16.83 -11.12
CA ILE A 363 9.38 16.61 -12.57
C ILE A 363 10.51 17.34 -13.29
N THR A 364 10.70 18.64 -13.02
CA THR A 364 11.78 19.44 -13.62
C THR A 364 13.15 18.81 -13.41
N ASN A 365 13.45 18.41 -12.18
CA ASN A 365 14.71 17.76 -11.83
C ASN A 365 14.89 16.44 -12.56
N ALA A 366 13.84 15.62 -12.66
CA ALA A 366 13.92 14.35 -13.37
C ALA A 366 14.14 14.53 -14.88
N VAL A 367 13.46 15.50 -15.51
CA VAL A 367 13.70 15.84 -16.92
C VAL A 367 15.13 16.38 -17.12
N HIS A 368 15.60 17.24 -16.22
CA HIS A 368 16.95 17.78 -16.25
C HIS A 368 18.01 16.68 -16.11
N ASN A 369 17.90 15.83 -15.10
CA ASN A 369 18.81 14.72 -14.84
C ASN A 369 18.84 13.75 -16.03
N LEU A 370 17.68 13.47 -16.63
CA LEU A 370 17.61 12.65 -17.83
C LEU A 370 18.33 13.33 -19.01
N ALA A 371 18.12 14.63 -19.23
CA ALA A 371 18.79 15.38 -20.29
C ALA A 371 20.32 15.46 -20.11
N VAL A 372 20.80 15.62 -18.87
CA VAL A 372 22.23 15.63 -18.54
C VAL A 372 22.83 14.23 -18.69
N SER A 373 22.07 13.18 -18.40
CA SER A 373 22.52 11.79 -18.56
C SER A 373 22.72 11.36 -20.02
N VAL A 374 22.16 12.11 -20.98
CA VAL A 374 22.41 11.89 -22.42
C VAL A 374 23.83 12.37 -22.72
N PRO A 375 24.81 11.46 -22.85
CA PRO A 375 26.19 11.88 -23.07
C PRO A 375 26.27 12.59 -24.41
N GLU A 376 27.03 13.68 -24.46
CA GLU A 376 27.64 14.07 -25.72
C GLU A 376 28.46 12.86 -26.17
N THR A 377 28.15 12.33 -27.35
CA THR A 377 28.58 11.01 -27.84
C THR A 377 30.11 10.91 -27.96
N GLY A 378 30.80 10.79 -26.83
CA GLY A 378 32.24 10.62 -26.71
C GLY A 378 32.61 9.14 -26.70
N ARG A 379 33.87 8.84 -27.04
CA ARG A 379 34.41 7.47 -27.12
C ARG A 379 34.43 6.72 -25.77
N ASN A 380 34.17 7.41 -24.65
CA ASN A 380 34.36 6.87 -23.30
C ASN A 380 33.06 6.36 -22.62
N SER A 381 31.94 6.21 -23.34
CA SER A 381 30.70 5.70 -22.74
C SER A 381 30.78 4.21 -22.41
N THR A 382 30.35 3.83 -21.20
CA THR A 382 30.26 2.43 -20.78
C THR A 382 29.22 1.66 -21.62
N ALA A 383 29.30 0.33 -21.65
CA ALA A 383 28.30 -0.50 -22.35
C ALA A 383 26.87 -0.24 -21.85
N ASN A 384 26.70 -0.03 -20.54
CA ASN A 384 25.41 0.27 -19.93
C ASN A 384 24.88 1.64 -20.38
N GLN A 385 25.73 2.68 -20.40
CA GLN A 385 25.34 4.01 -20.90
C GLN A 385 24.93 3.96 -22.38
N ARG A 386 25.64 3.19 -23.21
CA ARG A 386 25.28 3.00 -24.62
C ARG A 386 23.93 2.31 -24.77
N ARG A 387 23.66 1.27 -23.98
CA ARG A 387 22.37 0.57 -23.97
C ARG A 387 21.24 1.48 -23.49
N PHE A 388 21.47 2.23 -22.42
CA PHE A 388 20.52 3.22 -21.90
C PHE A 388 20.20 4.29 -22.95
N LEU A 389 21.21 4.86 -23.61
CA LEU A 389 21.02 5.84 -24.66
C LEU A 389 20.28 5.27 -25.88
N ALA A 390 20.56 4.02 -26.25
CA ALA A 390 19.85 3.34 -27.34
C ALA A 390 18.36 3.15 -27.01
N ASP A 391 18.05 2.67 -25.80
CA ASP A 391 16.68 2.53 -25.28
C ASP A 391 15.98 3.91 -25.24
N LEU A 392 16.69 4.95 -24.79
CA LEU A 392 16.15 6.31 -24.72
C LEU A 392 15.82 6.85 -26.11
N LYS A 393 16.70 6.64 -27.10
CA LYS A 393 16.49 7.06 -28.49
C LYS A 393 15.37 6.30 -29.18
N ASP A 394 15.17 5.01 -28.86
CA ASP A 394 14.05 4.24 -29.37
C ASP A 394 12.70 4.72 -28.81
N ALA A 395 12.66 4.99 -27.50
CA ALA A 395 11.43 5.36 -26.81
C ALA A 395 11.03 6.83 -27.00
N ALA A 396 12.00 7.75 -27.07
CA ALA A 396 11.72 9.18 -27.07
C ALA A 396 10.79 9.67 -28.19
N PRO A 397 10.90 9.23 -29.46
CA PRO A 397 9.97 9.64 -30.51
C PRO A 397 8.50 9.42 -30.11
N ARG A 398 8.19 8.32 -29.42
CA ARG A 398 6.82 7.96 -29.03
C ARG A 398 6.21 8.91 -28.00
N VAL A 399 7.02 9.50 -27.12
CA VAL A 399 6.54 10.27 -25.96
C VAL A 399 6.89 11.75 -26.00
N TRP A 400 7.98 12.13 -26.68
CA TRP A 400 8.57 13.45 -26.55
C TRP A 400 7.69 14.55 -27.13
N TRP A 401 7.30 14.43 -28.41
CA TRP A 401 6.43 15.43 -29.04
C TRP A 401 5.05 15.50 -28.37
N PRO A 402 4.36 14.36 -28.11
CA PRO A 402 3.11 14.37 -27.37
C PRO A 402 3.24 15.06 -26.00
N GLY A 403 4.31 14.78 -25.25
CA GLY A 403 4.58 15.43 -23.97
C GLY A 403 4.80 16.94 -24.11
N LEU A 404 5.56 17.38 -25.12
CA LEU A 404 5.81 18.81 -25.37
C LEU A 404 4.52 19.57 -25.73
N TYR A 405 3.70 18.98 -26.60
CA TYR A 405 2.40 19.53 -26.96
C TYR A 405 1.49 19.67 -25.73
N ARG A 406 1.41 18.61 -24.91
CA ARG A 406 0.62 18.60 -23.67
C ARG A 406 1.11 19.63 -22.65
N LEU A 407 2.42 19.81 -22.48
CA LEU A 407 2.97 20.84 -21.60
C LEU A 407 2.59 22.26 -22.04
N ARG A 408 2.66 22.54 -23.34
CA ARG A 408 2.26 23.85 -23.90
C ARG A 408 0.76 24.11 -23.72
N LEU A 409 -0.06 23.08 -23.91
CA LEU A 409 -1.50 23.16 -23.67
C LEU A 409 -1.83 23.38 -22.18
N ALA A 410 -1.15 22.66 -21.29
CA ALA A 410 -1.29 22.86 -19.84
C ALA A 410 -0.91 24.29 -19.43
N LYS A 411 0.21 24.81 -19.96
CA LYS A 411 0.62 26.21 -19.75
C LYS A 411 -0.45 27.18 -20.25
N TYR A 412 -0.98 26.98 -21.45
CA TYR A 412 -2.04 27.83 -21.99
C TYR A 412 -3.25 27.91 -21.06
N HIS A 413 -3.69 26.77 -20.50
CA HIS A 413 -4.80 26.73 -19.54
C HIS A 413 -4.46 27.34 -18.17
N ALA A 414 -3.22 27.16 -17.70
CA ALA A 414 -2.78 27.68 -16.40
C ALA A 414 -2.40 29.16 -16.42
N GLY A 415 -2.24 29.77 -17.60
CA GLY A 415 -1.71 31.13 -17.77
C GLY A 415 -0.18 31.19 -17.65
N GLN A 416 0.35 32.40 -17.39
CA GLN A 416 1.79 32.58 -17.21
C GLN A 416 2.24 31.91 -15.90
N SER A 417 3.11 30.91 -16.01
CA SER A 417 3.65 30.17 -14.87
C SER A 417 5.08 29.73 -15.14
N ALA A 418 6.01 30.25 -14.32
CA ALA A 418 7.44 29.97 -14.43
C ALA A 418 7.76 28.46 -14.32
N SER A 419 6.94 27.70 -13.58
CA SER A 419 7.11 26.24 -13.46
C SER A 419 6.90 25.54 -14.81
N TYR A 420 5.89 25.95 -15.59
CA TYR A 420 5.65 25.38 -16.91
C TYR A 420 6.74 25.78 -17.91
N ASP A 421 7.19 27.03 -17.86
CA ASP A 421 8.27 27.52 -18.70
C ASP A 421 9.55 26.70 -18.50
N GLU A 422 9.91 26.44 -17.25
CA GLU A 422 11.09 25.64 -16.93
C GLU A 422 10.94 24.19 -17.41
N ILE A 423 9.79 23.53 -17.15
CA ILE A 423 9.56 22.15 -17.61
C ILE A 423 9.59 22.07 -19.14
N ILE A 424 8.94 23.00 -19.84
CA ILE A 424 8.94 23.07 -21.32
C ILE A 424 10.37 23.26 -21.84
N HIS A 425 11.14 24.16 -21.22
CA HIS A 425 12.52 24.39 -21.59
C HIS A 425 13.37 23.12 -21.44
N ARG A 426 13.30 22.45 -20.29
CA ARG A 426 14.06 21.21 -20.03
C ARG A 426 13.61 20.05 -20.93
N TRP A 427 12.32 19.91 -21.19
CA TRP A 427 11.78 18.88 -22.07
C TRP A 427 12.22 19.11 -23.53
N THR A 428 12.26 20.38 -23.97
CA THR A 428 12.78 20.76 -25.28
C THR A 428 14.28 20.45 -25.39
N LEU A 429 15.06 20.77 -24.35
CA LEU A 429 16.50 20.47 -24.28
C LEU A 429 16.77 18.96 -24.36
N LEU A 430 15.98 18.14 -23.67
CA LEU A 430 16.06 16.68 -23.76
C LEU A 430 15.88 16.20 -25.20
N GLY A 431 14.86 16.72 -25.91
CA GLY A 431 14.63 16.41 -27.32
C GLY A 431 15.81 16.78 -28.21
N ALA A 432 16.36 17.98 -28.04
CA ALA A 432 17.53 18.46 -28.78
C ALA A 432 18.75 17.55 -28.56
N ARG A 433 19.02 17.14 -27.30
CA ARG A 433 20.09 16.20 -26.95
C ARG A 433 19.91 14.82 -27.60
N LEU A 434 18.66 14.39 -27.76
CA LEU A 434 18.29 13.16 -28.46
C LEU A 434 18.21 13.31 -29.98
N LYS A 435 18.54 14.49 -30.52
CA LYS A 435 18.48 14.85 -31.95
C LYS A 435 17.06 14.79 -32.52
N LEU A 436 16.05 14.98 -31.68
CA LEU A 436 14.66 15.10 -32.08
C LEU A 436 14.40 16.54 -32.55
N ARG A 437 13.93 16.68 -33.79
CA ARG A 437 13.57 17.98 -34.37
C ARG A 437 12.08 18.20 -34.23
N GLU A 438 11.69 19.26 -33.54
CA GLU A 438 10.28 19.55 -33.23
C GLU A 438 9.34 19.39 -34.43
N ARG A 439 9.66 20.06 -35.55
CA ARG A 439 8.86 19.99 -36.78
C ARG A 439 8.76 18.57 -37.35
N ALA A 440 9.85 17.81 -37.32
CA ALA A 440 9.87 16.44 -37.86
C ALA A 440 9.06 15.49 -36.97
N GLU A 441 9.23 15.59 -35.66
CA GLU A 441 8.50 14.76 -34.69
C GLU A 441 7.01 15.09 -34.67
N ARG A 442 6.64 16.36 -34.80
CA ARG A 442 5.26 16.79 -35.02
C ARG A 442 4.65 16.11 -36.24
N GLN A 443 5.31 16.21 -37.39
CA GLN A 443 4.83 15.57 -38.62
C GLN A 443 4.77 14.04 -38.50
N ARG A 444 5.75 13.44 -37.82
CA ARG A 444 5.78 11.99 -37.54
C ARG A 444 4.55 11.60 -36.72
N PHE A 445 4.30 12.31 -35.62
CA PHE A 445 3.15 12.08 -34.76
C PHE A 445 1.83 12.29 -35.48
N GLU A 446 1.66 13.39 -36.23
CA GLU A 446 0.44 13.65 -37.02
C GLU A 446 0.18 12.55 -38.08
N ARG A 447 1.24 11.94 -38.65
CA ARG A 447 1.10 10.79 -39.54
C ARG A 447 0.74 9.51 -38.79
N GLU A 448 1.35 9.27 -37.64
CA GLU A 448 1.08 8.11 -36.79
C GLU A 448 -0.34 8.17 -36.22
N GLU A 449 -0.78 9.30 -35.68
CA GLU A 449 -2.11 9.52 -35.13
C GLU A 449 -3.21 9.26 -36.16
N LYS A 450 -2.98 9.60 -37.43
CA LYS A 450 -3.89 9.28 -38.54
C LYS A 450 -4.08 7.79 -38.79
N CYS A 451 -3.20 6.92 -38.25
CA CYS A 451 -3.24 5.46 -38.41
C CYS A 451 -3.79 4.72 -37.18
N HIS A 452 -4.22 5.41 -36.13
CA HIS A 452 -4.68 4.78 -34.88
C HIS A 452 -6.10 5.18 -34.51
N CYS A 453 -6.77 4.29 -33.78
CA CYS A 453 -8.05 4.60 -33.17
C CYS A 453 -7.83 5.45 -31.90
N SER A 454 -8.59 6.55 -31.77
CA SER A 454 -8.58 7.43 -30.59
C SER A 454 -9.17 6.79 -29.34
N TRP A 455 -9.97 5.71 -29.48
CA TRP A 455 -10.51 5.00 -28.32
C TRP A 455 -9.42 4.18 -27.64
N LYS A 456 -9.03 4.56 -26.42
CA LYS A 456 -7.87 3.99 -25.69
C LYS A 456 -7.96 2.48 -25.42
N GLU A 457 -9.16 1.93 -25.32
CA GLU A 457 -9.37 0.48 -25.10
C GLU A 457 -9.39 -0.32 -26.40
N CYS A 458 -9.37 0.34 -27.56
CA CYS A 458 -9.34 -0.34 -28.85
C CYS A 458 -8.01 -1.06 -29.08
N GLN A 459 -8.04 -2.25 -29.70
CA GLN A 459 -6.83 -2.95 -30.13
C GLN A 459 -6.00 -2.17 -31.17
N PHE A 460 -6.60 -1.20 -31.86
CA PHE A 460 -5.93 -0.30 -32.79
C PHE A 460 -5.54 1.05 -32.17
N SER A 461 -5.64 1.20 -30.84
CA SER A 461 -5.10 2.36 -30.14
C SER A 461 -3.57 2.36 -30.19
N MET A 462 -2.93 3.52 -30.03
CA MET A 462 -1.47 3.64 -29.98
C MET A 462 -0.82 2.50 -29.15
N GLY A 463 0.07 1.73 -29.79
CA GLY A 463 0.89 0.70 -29.14
C GLY A 463 0.36 -0.74 -29.15
N ARG A 464 -0.86 -1.01 -29.64
CA ARG A 464 -1.42 -2.40 -29.65
C ARG A 464 -1.43 -3.04 -31.05
N ALA A 465 -1.92 -2.34 -32.06
CA ALA A 465 -1.83 -2.74 -33.47
C ALA A 465 -1.98 -1.51 -34.37
N ARG A 466 -1.22 -1.47 -35.47
CA ARG A 466 -1.35 -0.43 -36.48
C ARG A 466 -2.39 -0.85 -37.50
N MET A 467 -3.33 0.04 -37.86
CA MET A 467 -4.16 -0.21 -39.03
C MET A 467 -3.33 -0.10 -40.30
N THR A 468 -3.58 -0.99 -41.26
CA THR A 468 -2.87 -1.06 -42.54
C THR A 468 -3.05 0.20 -43.39
N SER A 469 -4.18 0.91 -43.26
CA SER A 469 -4.43 2.16 -43.96
C SER A 469 -5.12 3.23 -43.08
N PRO A 470 -4.65 4.49 -43.11
CA PRO A 470 -5.36 5.64 -42.53
C PRO A 470 -6.75 5.90 -43.10
N ALA A 471 -7.03 5.39 -44.31
CA ALA A 471 -8.32 5.57 -45.01
C ALA A 471 -9.47 4.80 -44.34
N ASP A 472 -9.13 3.78 -43.55
CA ASP A 472 -10.12 2.91 -42.91
C ASP A 472 -10.66 3.50 -41.60
N LEU A 473 -10.08 4.61 -41.14
CA LEU A 473 -10.47 5.28 -39.91
C LEU A 473 -11.49 6.39 -40.17
N LYS A 474 -12.61 6.32 -39.46
CA LYS A 474 -13.68 7.31 -39.49
C LYS A 474 -13.31 8.50 -38.59
N SER A 475 -13.21 9.69 -39.15
CA SER A 475 -13.02 10.91 -38.36
C SER A 475 -14.27 11.25 -37.56
N CYS A 476 -14.09 11.83 -36.37
CA CYS A 476 -15.19 12.40 -35.60
C CYS A 476 -15.90 13.50 -36.40
N GLY A 477 -17.22 13.42 -36.53
CA GLY A 477 -18.01 14.41 -37.29
C GLY A 477 -17.95 15.83 -36.73
N GLY A 478 -17.64 15.98 -35.44
CA GLY A 478 -17.50 17.28 -34.77
C GLY A 478 -16.10 17.87 -34.97
N CYS A 479 -15.11 17.42 -34.19
CA CYS A 479 -13.77 18.03 -34.20
C CYS A 479 -12.90 17.62 -35.39
N LYS A 480 -13.22 16.53 -36.11
CA LYS A 480 -12.42 15.93 -37.20
C LYS A 480 -10.98 15.53 -36.83
N GLN A 481 -10.56 15.71 -35.58
CA GLN A 481 -9.24 15.34 -35.08
C GLN A 481 -9.20 13.87 -34.63
N ALA A 482 -10.18 13.44 -33.83
CA ALA A 482 -10.27 12.05 -33.38
C ALA A 482 -10.69 11.13 -34.54
N ARG A 483 -10.15 9.90 -34.53
CA ARG A 483 -10.34 8.90 -35.58
C ARG A 483 -10.69 7.54 -34.98
N TYR A 484 -11.62 6.81 -35.58
CA TYR A 484 -12.13 5.57 -35.02
C TYR A 484 -12.18 4.45 -36.06
N CYS A 485 -11.75 3.25 -35.67
CA CYS A 485 -11.87 2.07 -36.54
C CYS A 485 -13.33 1.61 -36.70
N SER A 486 -14.21 2.00 -35.77
CA SER A 486 -15.63 1.68 -35.82
C SER A 486 -16.47 2.77 -35.16
N THR A 487 -17.74 2.82 -35.53
CA THR A 487 -18.74 3.68 -34.88
C THR A 487 -18.93 3.31 -33.41
N GLU A 488 -18.70 2.05 -33.05
CA GLU A 488 -18.71 1.59 -31.66
C GLU A 488 -17.57 2.21 -30.85
N CYS A 489 -16.33 2.22 -31.37
CA CYS A 489 -15.21 2.90 -30.72
C CYS A 489 -15.49 4.39 -30.54
N GLN A 490 -16.09 5.05 -31.53
CA GLN A 490 -16.51 6.44 -31.41
C GLN A 490 -17.54 6.63 -30.28
N LYS A 491 -18.58 5.79 -30.23
CA LYS A 491 -19.61 5.85 -29.17
C LYS A 491 -19.03 5.58 -27.77
N ASN A 492 -18.10 4.63 -27.67
CA ASN A 492 -17.42 4.30 -26.42
C ASN A 492 -16.52 5.45 -25.97
N ASP A 493 -15.72 6.02 -26.86
CA ASP A 493 -14.88 7.18 -26.54
C ASP A 493 -15.70 8.42 -26.17
N TRP A 494 -16.84 8.61 -26.83
CA TRP A 494 -17.79 9.67 -26.52
C TRP A 494 -18.39 9.53 -25.11
N ARG A 495 -18.79 8.32 -24.71
CA ARG A 495 -19.48 8.04 -23.44
C ARG A 495 -18.52 7.80 -22.27
N LYS A 496 -17.42 7.10 -22.51
CA LYS A 496 -16.48 6.59 -21.51
C LYS A 496 -15.11 7.27 -21.58
N GLY A 497 -14.66 7.67 -22.78
CA GLY A 497 -13.32 8.23 -23.01
C GLY A 497 -13.18 9.72 -22.78
N GLY A 498 -14.28 10.42 -22.50
CA GLY A 498 -14.27 11.87 -22.29
C GLY A 498 -14.19 12.69 -23.58
N HIS A 499 -14.27 12.07 -24.76
CA HIS A 499 -14.14 12.79 -26.03
C HIS A 499 -15.23 13.87 -26.22
N LYS A 500 -16.42 13.68 -25.64
CA LYS A 500 -17.50 14.68 -25.68
C LYS A 500 -17.03 16.07 -25.22
N LEU A 501 -16.28 16.13 -24.12
CA LEU A 501 -15.77 17.39 -23.55
C LEU A 501 -14.69 18.02 -24.43
N LEU A 502 -13.82 17.20 -25.01
CA LEU A 502 -12.75 17.67 -25.90
C LEU A 502 -13.32 18.17 -27.24
N CYS A 503 -14.28 17.43 -27.79
CA CYS A 503 -14.90 17.76 -29.07
C CYS A 503 -15.62 19.12 -29.03
N GLN A 504 -16.31 19.43 -27.92
CA GLN A 504 -16.96 20.74 -27.73
C GLN A 504 -15.95 21.88 -27.73
N LYS A 505 -14.85 21.77 -26.97
CA LYS A 505 -13.80 22.80 -26.94
C LYS A 505 -13.20 23.13 -28.31
N PHE A 506 -13.07 22.12 -29.18
CA PHE A 506 -12.61 22.33 -30.56
C PHE A 506 -13.65 23.03 -31.43
N GLN A 507 -14.94 22.79 -31.20
CA GLN A 507 -16.01 23.46 -31.95
C GLN A 507 -16.16 24.92 -31.55
N ASP A 508 -15.89 25.24 -30.28
CA ASP A 508 -16.01 26.61 -29.75
C ASP A 508 -14.81 27.51 -30.11
N GLY A 509 -13.81 27.01 -30.84
CA GLY A 509 -12.63 27.77 -31.26
C GLY A 509 -11.68 28.15 -30.10
N CYS A 510 -11.82 27.52 -28.94
CA CYS A 510 -11.05 27.81 -27.72
C CYS A 510 -9.68 27.08 -27.65
N ILE A 511 -9.11 26.62 -28.77
CA ILE A 511 -7.83 25.86 -28.81
C ILE A 511 -6.93 26.35 -29.94
#